data_AF-A0A379S6J3-F1
#
_entry.id   AF-A0A379S6J3-F1
#
_cell.length_a   1.000
_cell.length_b   1.000
_cell.length_c   1.000
_cell.angle_alpha   90.00
_cell.angle_beta   90.00
_cell.angle_gamma   90.00
#
_symmetry.space_group_name_H-M   'P 1'
#
loop_
_entity.id
_entity.type
_entity.pdbx_description
1 polymer ?
#
loop_
_entity_poly.entity_id
_entity_poly.type
_entity_poly.pdbx_seq_one_letter_code
_entity_poly.pdbx_strand_id
1 'polypeptide(L)'
;MSVHNPAASSFSRYAQENLGPLAGYITGWTYCFEILIVAIADVTAFGIYMGVWFPAVPHWVWVLSVVLIICAINLMSVKIFGELEFWFSFFKVATIIIMIAAGIGIIVWGIGNGGQPTGIHNLWSNGGFFSNGWLGMIMSLQMVMFAYGGIEIIGITAGEAKDPEKSIPRAH
;
A
#
# COMPACT_ATOMS: atom_id res chain seq x y z
N MET A 1 13.92 17.04 -7.99
CA MET A 1 13.91 17.70 -6.67
C MET A 1 14.76 16.98 -5.63
N SER A 2 14.98 15.67 -5.75
CA SER A 2 15.96 14.87 -4.98
C SER A 2 17.44 15.12 -5.34
N VAL A 3 17.72 15.93 -6.38
CA VAL A 3 19.09 16.13 -6.92
C VAL A 3 19.80 17.33 -6.27
N HIS A 4 19.07 18.25 -5.63
CA HIS A 4 19.65 19.55 -5.22
C HIS A 4 20.24 19.58 -3.80
N ASN A 5 20.00 18.56 -2.96
CA ASN A 5 20.63 18.44 -1.64
C ASN A 5 20.79 16.95 -1.21
N PRO A 6 21.93 16.30 -1.52
CA PRO A 6 22.17 14.88 -1.23
C PRO A 6 22.25 14.54 0.28
N ALA A 7 22.24 15.54 1.16
CA ALA A 7 22.37 15.36 2.61
C ALA A 7 21.03 15.24 3.35
N ALA A 8 19.90 15.43 2.66
CA ALA A 8 18.58 15.42 3.25
C ALA A 8 17.89 14.06 3.05
N SER A 9 18.39 13.04 3.75
CA SER A 9 17.86 11.67 3.69
C SER A 9 16.46 11.49 4.32
N SER A 10 15.83 12.55 4.85
CA SER A 10 14.53 12.44 5.52
C SER A 10 13.71 13.73 5.46
N PHE A 11 12.39 13.60 5.27
CA PHE A 11 11.41 14.70 5.24
C PHE A 11 11.48 15.60 6.48
N SER A 12 11.83 15.03 7.63
CA SER A 12 12.00 15.79 8.88
C SER A 12 13.17 16.78 8.81
N ARG A 13 14.24 16.46 8.08
CA ARG A 13 15.40 17.33 7.90
C ARG A 13 15.09 18.49 6.96
N TYR A 14 14.31 18.25 5.91
CA TYR A 14 13.80 19.34 5.05
C TYR A 14 12.89 20.30 5.81
N ALA A 15 11.98 19.78 6.65
CA ALA A 15 11.14 20.61 7.51
C ALA A 15 11.98 21.39 8.52
N GLN A 16 13.04 20.80 9.06
CA GLN A 16 13.97 21.47 9.96
C GLN A 16 14.72 22.63 9.28
N GLU A 17 15.23 22.42 8.07
CA GLU A 17 16.02 23.41 7.32
C GLU A 17 15.15 24.59 6.80
N ASN A 18 13.89 24.35 6.43
CA ASN A 18 13.03 25.38 5.83
C ASN A 18 12.05 26.05 6.81
N LEU A 19 11.56 25.32 7.82
CA LEU A 19 10.51 25.77 8.74
C LEU A 19 11.00 25.85 10.20
N GLY A 20 12.23 25.39 10.47
CA GLY A 20 12.90 25.48 11.75
C GLY A 20 12.86 24.18 12.59
N PRO A 21 13.61 24.14 13.71
CA PRO A 21 13.84 22.91 14.49
C PRO A 21 12.58 22.21 14.99
N LEU A 22 11.57 23.00 15.39
CA LEU A 22 10.31 22.47 15.92
C LEU A 22 9.47 21.77 14.83
N ALA A 23 9.46 22.32 13.61
CA ALA A 23 8.75 21.70 12.48
C ALA A 23 9.40 20.37 12.07
N GLY A 24 10.74 20.29 12.11
CA GLY A 24 11.46 19.04 11.89
C GLY A 24 11.13 17.96 12.93
N TYR A 25 11.11 18.34 14.21
CA TYR A 25 10.77 17.43 15.30
C TYR A 25 9.35 16.87 15.17
N ILE A 26 8.36 17.76 14.96
CA ILE A 26 6.95 17.34 14.80
C ILE A 26 6.80 16.42 13.59
N THR A 27 7.38 16.78 12.45
CA THR A 27 7.29 15.98 11.22
C THR A 27 7.89 14.58 11.41
N GLY A 28 9.03 14.48 12.10
CA GLY A 28 9.66 13.19 12.40
C GLY A 28 8.78 12.29 13.28
N TRP A 29 8.17 12.85 14.34
CA TRP A 29 7.26 12.08 15.20
C TRP A 29 5.97 11.69 14.49
N THR A 30 5.37 12.61 13.73
CA THR A 30 4.17 12.32 12.94
C THR A 30 4.42 11.17 11.97
N TYR A 31 5.60 11.15 11.32
CA TYR A 31 5.99 10.04 10.44
C TYR A 31 6.16 8.71 11.19
N CYS A 32 6.81 8.74 12.36
CA CYS A 32 6.94 7.55 13.20
C CYS A 32 5.58 6.96 13.61
N PHE A 33 4.63 7.83 14.01
CA PHE A 33 3.27 7.40 14.34
C PHE A 33 2.50 6.89 13.12
N GLU A 34 2.69 7.52 11.97
CA GLU A 34 2.06 7.10 10.72
C GLU A 34 2.46 5.68 10.33
N ILE A 35 3.77 5.38 10.26
CA ILE A 35 4.25 4.00 10.00
C ILE A 35 3.71 3.01 11.04
N LEU A 36 3.70 3.37 12.33
CA LEU A 36 3.22 2.49 13.40
C LEU A 36 1.73 2.18 13.24
N ILE A 37 0.91 3.17 12.91
CA ILE A 37 -0.53 3.00 12.70
C ILE A 37 -0.78 2.13 11.46
N VAL A 38 -0.07 2.36 10.36
CA VAL A 38 -0.17 1.55 9.14
C VAL A 38 0.18 0.08 9.42
N ALA A 39 1.27 -0.17 10.16
CA ALA A 39 1.66 -1.53 10.52
C ALA A 39 0.58 -2.25 11.35
N ILE A 40 -0.06 -1.56 12.31
CA ILE A 40 -1.17 -2.14 13.09
C ILE A 40 -2.38 -2.40 12.19
N ALA A 41 -2.69 -1.49 11.27
CA ALA A 41 -3.79 -1.63 10.33
C ALA A 41 -3.61 -2.87 9.44
N ASP A 42 -2.41 -3.10 8.90
CA ASP A 42 -2.10 -4.25 8.04
C ASP A 42 -2.23 -5.58 8.79
N VAL A 43 -1.69 -5.67 10.01
CA VAL A 43 -1.80 -6.89 10.83
C VAL A 43 -3.26 -7.17 11.21
N THR A 44 -4.04 -6.12 11.50
CA THR A 44 -5.46 -6.25 11.78
C THR A 44 -6.24 -6.71 10.55
N ALA A 45 -5.97 -6.11 9.39
CA ALA A 45 -6.58 -6.50 8.12
C ALA A 45 -6.29 -7.97 7.79
N PHE A 46 -5.04 -8.41 7.94
CA PHE A 46 -4.67 -9.81 7.78
C PHE A 46 -5.49 -10.72 8.72
N GLY A 47 -5.58 -10.37 9.99
CA GLY A 47 -6.36 -11.16 10.96
C GLY A 47 -7.86 -11.21 10.64
N ILE A 48 -8.43 -10.14 10.07
CA ILE A 48 -9.83 -10.12 9.61
C ILE A 48 -9.98 -11.06 8.41
N TYR A 49 -9.11 -10.96 7.40
CA TYR A 49 -9.15 -11.83 6.23
C TYR A 49 -9.03 -13.30 6.62
N MET A 50 -8.05 -13.65 7.46
CA MET A 50 -7.90 -15.03 7.91
C MET A 50 -9.10 -15.52 8.73
N GLY A 51 -9.79 -14.63 9.46
CA GLY A 51 -11.05 -14.96 10.14
C GLY A 51 -12.20 -15.30 9.19
N VAL A 52 -12.23 -14.72 7.99
CA VAL A 52 -13.23 -15.06 6.95
C VAL A 52 -13.03 -16.48 6.43
N TRP A 53 -11.77 -16.91 6.25
CA TRP A 53 -11.43 -18.24 5.73
C TRP A 53 -11.39 -19.31 6.82
N PHE A 54 -10.91 -18.95 8.01
CA PHE A 54 -10.72 -19.83 9.17
C PHE A 54 -11.42 -19.27 10.41
N PRO A 55 -12.76 -19.25 10.43
CA PRO A 55 -13.54 -18.62 11.50
C PRO A 55 -13.39 -19.32 12.86
N ALA A 56 -12.94 -20.57 12.89
CA ALA A 56 -12.70 -21.33 14.12
C ALA A 56 -11.41 -20.90 14.85
N VAL A 57 -10.49 -20.19 14.17
CA VAL A 57 -9.21 -19.78 14.74
C VAL A 57 -9.36 -18.39 15.36
N PRO A 58 -9.03 -18.19 16.66
CA PRO A 58 -9.11 -16.89 17.29
C PRO A 58 -8.22 -15.84 16.61
N HIS A 59 -8.72 -14.61 16.51
CA HIS A 59 -8.05 -13.50 15.82
C HIS A 59 -6.61 -13.24 16.31
N TRP A 60 -6.36 -13.36 17.63
CA TRP A 60 -5.03 -13.13 18.20
C TRP A 60 -3.95 -14.09 17.66
N VAL A 61 -4.35 -15.30 17.26
CA VAL A 61 -3.41 -16.29 16.69
C VAL A 61 -2.86 -15.80 15.36
N TRP A 62 -3.73 -15.21 14.52
CA TRP A 62 -3.32 -14.64 13.24
C TRP A 62 -2.41 -13.42 13.41
N VAL A 63 -2.76 -12.53 14.35
CA VAL A 63 -1.92 -11.37 14.70
C VAL A 63 -0.54 -11.83 15.16
N LEU A 64 -0.46 -12.79 16.10
CA LEU A 64 0.81 -13.32 16.59
C LEU A 64 1.62 -14.00 15.48
N SER A 65 0.96 -14.73 14.59
CA SER A 65 1.62 -15.43 13.49
C SER A 65 2.35 -14.47 12.54
N VAL A 66 1.72 -13.35 12.18
CA VAL A 66 2.33 -12.33 11.30
C VAL A 66 3.54 -11.69 11.97
N VAL A 67 3.43 -11.34 13.25
CA VAL A 67 4.54 -10.75 14.01
C VAL A 67 5.75 -11.70 14.04
N LEU A 68 5.51 -12.99 14.26
CA LEU A 68 6.58 -14.00 14.25
C LEU A 68 7.20 -14.18 12.86
N ILE A 69 6.38 -14.18 11.79
CA ILE A 69 6.88 -14.27 10.42
C ILE A 69 7.75 -13.06 10.07
N ILE A 70 7.30 -11.84 10.38
CA ILE A 70 8.07 -10.62 10.15
C ILE A 70 9.37 -10.65 10.95
N CYS A 71 9.32 -11.07 12.21
CA CYS A 71 10.51 -11.23 13.04
C CYS A 71 11.50 -12.23 12.43
N ALA A 72 11.02 -13.38 11.95
CA ALA A 72 11.85 -14.37 11.27
C ALA A 72 12.47 -13.80 9.98
N ILE A 73 11.72 -13.06 9.18
CA ILE A 73 12.23 -12.39 7.97
C ILE A 73 13.30 -11.36 8.32
N ASN A 74 13.11 -10.57 9.38
CA ASN A 74 14.10 -9.60 9.84
C ASN A 74 15.41 -10.24 10.32
N LEU A 75 15.38 -11.53 10.68
CA LEU A 75 16.57 -12.30 11.06
C LEU A 75 17.24 -13.00 9.85
N MET A 76 16.60 -13.03 8.68
CA MET A 76 17.14 -13.65 7.47
C MET A 76 18.10 -12.70 6.73
N SER A 77 19.01 -13.27 5.93
CA SER A 77 19.98 -12.50 5.13
C SER A 77 19.26 -11.61 4.09
N VAL A 78 19.77 -10.40 3.89
CA VAL A 78 19.29 -9.37 2.94
C VAL A 78 19.05 -9.93 1.53
N LYS A 79 19.79 -10.97 1.12
CA LYS A 79 19.61 -11.63 -0.18
C LYS A 79 18.25 -12.35 -0.31
N ILE A 80 17.79 -13.00 0.76
CA ILE A 80 16.50 -13.71 0.78
C ILE A 80 15.35 -12.70 0.74
N PHE A 81 15.51 -11.56 1.38
CA PHE A 81 14.52 -10.47 1.35
C PHE A 81 14.24 -10.00 -0.07
N GLY A 82 15.29 -9.69 -0.85
CA GLY A 82 15.13 -9.23 -2.23
C GLY A 82 14.48 -10.27 -3.15
N GLU A 83 14.75 -11.56 -2.94
CA GLU A 83 14.11 -12.64 -3.71
C GLU A 83 12.62 -12.78 -3.37
N LEU A 84 12.26 -12.73 -2.08
CA LEU A 84 10.85 -12.75 -1.65
C LEU A 84 10.06 -11.55 -2.20
N GLU A 85 10.66 -10.36 -2.16
CA GLU A 85 10.03 -9.15 -2.68
C GLU A 85 9.76 -9.23 -4.19
N PHE A 86 10.70 -9.79 -4.95
CA PHE A 86 10.51 -10.05 -6.39
C PHE A 86 9.32 -10.99 -6.64
N TRP A 87 9.25 -12.12 -5.93
CA TRP A 87 8.15 -13.07 -6.07
C TRP A 87 6.81 -12.46 -5.65
N PHE A 88 6.75 -11.74 -4.53
CA PHE A 88 5.53 -11.07 -4.09
C PHE A 88 5.06 -10.01 -5.09
N SER A 89 5.98 -9.26 -5.70
CA SER A 89 5.65 -8.28 -6.74
C SER A 89 5.08 -8.96 -7.99
N PHE A 90 5.65 -10.10 -8.41
CA PHE A 90 5.10 -10.90 -9.50
C PHE A 90 3.66 -11.34 -9.22
N PHE A 91 3.38 -11.90 -8.04
CA PHE A 91 2.03 -12.31 -7.68
C PHE A 91 1.04 -11.14 -7.60
N LYS A 92 1.47 -9.97 -7.11
CA LYS A 92 0.63 -8.76 -7.10
C LYS A 92 0.19 -8.39 -8.52
N VAL A 93 1.13 -8.30 -9.46
CA VAL A 93 0.84 -7.95 -10.86
C VAL A 93 -0.04 -9.01 -11.52
N ALA A 94 0.29 -10.29 -11.34
CA ALA A 94 -0.52 -11.39 -11.87
C ALA A 94 -1.97 -11.34 -11.35
N THR A 95 -2.15 -11.07 -10.06
CA THR A 95 -3.48 -10.96 -9.44
C THR A 95 -4.29 -9.82 -10.04
N ILE A 96 -3.68 -8.65 -10.26
CA ILE A 96 -4.35 -7.50 -10.90
C ILE A 96 -4.82 -7.87 -12.32
N ILE A 97 -3.96 -8.52 -13.11
CA ILE A 97 -4.31 -8.96 -14.47
C ILE A 97 -5.49 -9.94 -14.43
N ILE A 98 -5.46 -10.92 -13.53
CA ILE A 98 -6.53 -11.90 -13.35
C ILE A 98 -7.84 -11.21 -12.96
N MET A 99 -7.79 -10.25 -12.02
CA MET A 99 -8.98 -9.50 -11.58
C MET A 99 -9.58 -8.66 -12.71
N ILE A 100 -8.75 -8.01 -13.53
CA ILE A 100 -9.21 -7.24 -14.70
C ILE A 100 -9.87 -8.18 -15.71
N ALA A 101 -9.21 -9.30 -16.05
CA ALA A 101 -9.75 -10.28 -16.99
C ALA A 101 -11.07 -10.89 -16.49
N ALA A 102 -11.16 -11.22 -15.19
CA ALA A 102 -12.37 -11.72 -14.57
C ALA A 102 -13.50 -10.66 -14.58
N GLY A 103 -13.18 -9.40 -14.30
CA GLY A 103 -14.13 -8.28 -14.37
C GLY A 103 -14.70 -8.09 -15.78
N ILE A 104 -13.85 -8.10 -16.81
CA ILE A 104 -14.29 -8.09 -18.21
C ILE A 104 -15.14 -9.34 -18.51
N GLY A 105 -14.73 -10.49 -17.98
CA GLY A 105 -15.47 -11.75 -18.01
C GLY A 105 -16.92 -11.64 -17.53
N ILE A 106 -17.10 -11.03 -16.36
CA ILE A 106 -18.39 -10.76 -15.73
C ILE A 106 -19.22 -9.77 -16.57
N ILE A 107 -18.60 -8.73 -17.13
CA ILE A 107 -19.30 -7.69 -17.90
C ILE A 107 -19.79 -8.24 -19.25
N VAL A 108 -18.95 -8.98 -19.98
CA VAL A 108 -19.20 -9.41 -21.36
C VAL A 108 -19.96 -10.73 -21.42
N TRP A 109 -19.56 -11.72 -20.61
CA TRP A 109 -20.12 -13.08 -20.65
C TRP A 109 -21.01 -13.40 -19.45
N GLY A 110 -21.09 -12.54 -18.44
CA GLY A 110 -21.90 -12.81 -17.24
C GLY A 110 -21.36 -13.97 -16.41
N ILE A 111 -20.03 -14.20 -16.43
CA ILE A 111 -19.36 -15.23 -15.63
C ILE A 111 -19.70 -14.99 -14.15
N GLY A 112 -20.26 -15.97 -13.45
CA GLY A 112 -20.70 -15.82 -12.05
C GLY A 112 -22.07 -15.14 -11.86
N ASN A 113 -22.70 -14.62 -12.92
CA ASN A 113 -24.05 -14.04 -12.90
C ASN A 113 -25.04 -14.87 -13.75
N GLY A 114 -24.95 -16.20 -13.68
CA GLY A 114 -25.84 -17.11 -14.42
C GLY A 114 -25.77 -16.98 -15.95
N GLY A 115 -24.70 -16.41 -16.51
CA GLY A 115 -24.56 -16.16 -17.95
C GLY A 115 -25.30 -14.92 -18.44
N GLN A 116 -25.84 -14.09 -17.55
CA GLN A 116 -26.45 -12.80 -17.89
C GLN A 116 -25.36 -11.71 -17.84
N PRO A 117 -24.99 -11.10 -18.98
CA PRO A 117 -23.99 -10.04 -19.01
C PRO A 117 -24.44 -8.86 -18.16
N THR A 118 -23.65 -8.53 -17.14
CA THR A 118 -23.93 -7.39 -16.26
C THR A 118 -23.80 -6.04 -16.97
N GLY A 119 -23.25 -6.01 -18.19
CA GLY A 119 -23.12 -4.84 -19.05
C GLY A 119 -22.43 -3.65 -18.37
N ILE A 120 -22.54 -2.47 -18.98
CA ILE A 120 -22.01 -1.22 -18.42
C ILE A 120 -23.04 -0.43 -17.60
N HIS A 121 -24.30 -0.89 -17.57
CA HIS A 121 -25.39 -0.17 -16.91
C HIS A 121 -25.17 -0.01 -15.40
N ASN A 122 -24.49 -0.97 -14.75
CA ASN A 122 -24.11 -0.88 -13.35
C ASN A 122 -23.25 0.35 -12.98
N LEU A 123 -22.60 1.00 -13.96
CA LEU A 123 -21.84 2.23 -13.72
C LEU A 123 -22.72 3.41 -13.27
N TRP A 124 -24.02 3.40 -13.59
CA TRP A 124 -24.95 4.47 -13.22
C TRP A 124 -26.28 3.97 -12.64
N SER A 125 -26.60 2.68 -12.75
CA SER A 125 -27.86 2.12 -12.24
C SER A 125 -27.94 2.05 -10.71
N ASN A 126 -26.81 1.97 -10.00
CA ASN A 126 -26.75 1.86 -8.53
C ASN A 126 -26.56 3.23 -7.84
N GLY A 127 -27.43 4.19 -8.17
CA GLY A 127 -27.41 5.54 -7.57
C GLY A 127 -26.66 6.61 -8.37
N GLY A 128 -26.39 6.38 -9.66
CA GLY A 128 -25.66 7.31 -10.53
C GLY A 128 -24.16 7.39 -10.21
N PHE A 129 -23.45 8.32 -10.85
CA PHE A 129 -22.00 8.51 -10.67
C PHE A 129 -21.63 8.94 -9.23
N PHE A 130 -22.57 9.55 -8.51
CA PHE A 130 -22.42 9.99 -7.12
C PHE A 130 -23.45 9.32 -6.21
N SER A 131 -23.39 7.99 -6.11
CA SER A 131 -24.34 7.19 -5.32
C SER A 131 -24.41 7.57 -3.84
N ASN A 132 -23.30 8.06 -3.26
CA ASN A 132 -23.22 8.57 -1.89
C ASN A 132 -23.17 10.11 -1.82
N GLY A 133 -23.54 10.80 -2.90
CA GLY A 133 -23.50 12.26 -3.02
C GLY A 133 -22.08 12.85 -3.05
N TRP A 134 -22.00 14.19 -3.08
CA TRP A 134 -20.74 14.93 -3.08
C TRP A 134 -19.87 14.65 -1.85
N LEU A 135 -20.50 14.49 -0.68
CA LEU A 135 -19.77 14.18 0.55
C LEU A 135 -19.15 12.78 0.49
N GLY A 136 -19.83 11.79 -0.09
CA GLY A 136 -19.28 10.46 -0.32
C GLY A 136 -18.06 10.48 -1.25
N MET A 137 -18.08 11.33 -2.29
CA MET A 137 -16.91 11.56 -3.14
C MET A 137 -15.72 12.07 -2.32
N ILE A 138 -15.91 13.09 -1.47
CA ILE A 138 -14.83 13.63 -0.63
C ILE A 138 -14.30 12.57 0.33
N MET A 139 -15.17 11.78 0.96
CA MET A 139 -14.74 10.71 1.87
C MET A 139 -13.96 9.61 1.13
N SER A 140 -14.29 9.32 -0.13
CA SER A 140 -13.53 8.36 -0.94
C SER A 140 -12.08 8.82 -1.22
N LEU A 141 -11.83 10.14 -1.29
CA LEU A 141 -10.48 10.68 -1.49
C LEU A 141 -9.53 10.30 -0.34
N GLN A 142 -10.04 10.17 0.88
CA GLN A 142 -9.23 9.75 2.03
C GLN A 142 -8.70 8.32 1.84
N MET A 143 -9.55 7.41 1.37
CA MET A 143 -9.17 6.03 1.06
C MET A 143 -8.15 5.98 -0.09
N VAL A 144 -8.33 6.84 -1.10
CA VAL A 144 -7.35 6.95 -2.19
C VAL A 144 -6.00 7.44 -1.67
N MET A 145 -5.98 8.51 -0.86
CA MET A 145 -4.74 9.00 -0.25
C MET A 145 -4.06 7.94 0.60
N PHE A 146 -4.82 7.17 1.38
CA PHE A 146 -4.29 6.05 2.16
C PHE A 146 -3.64 4.98 1.26
N ALA A 147 -4.25 4.65 0.12
CA ALA A 147 -3.69 3.67 -0.83
C ALA A 147 -2.40 4.14 -1.52
N TYR A 148 -2.14 5.45 -1.57
CA TYR A 148 -0.87 6.02 -2.04
C TYR A 148 0.16 6.21 -0.92
N GLY A 149 -0.17 5.90 0.34
CA GLY A 149 0.79 5.84 1.44
C GLY A 149 1.86 4.78 1.17
N GLY A 150 3.10 5.07 1.52
CA GLY A 150 4.27 4.21 1.29
C GLY A 150 5.15 4.64 0.11
N ILE A 151 4.69 5.51 -0.78
CA ILE A 151 5.50 6.02 -1.92
C ILE A 151 6.65 6.90 -1.40
N GLU A 152 6.46 7.56 -0.27
CA GLU A 152 7.47 8.35 0.43
C GLU A 152 8.72 7.53 0.82
N ILE A 153 8.58 6.21 1.03
CA ILE A 153 9.69 5.31 1.38
C ILE A 153 10.67 5.20 0.20
N ILE A 154 10.19 5.27 -1.04
CA ILE A 154 11.04 5.27 -2.25
C ILE A 154 11.91 6.54 -2.26
N GLY A 155 11.36 7.68 -1.87
CA GLY A 155 12.10 8.94 -1.77
C GLY A 155 13.23 8.90 -0.73
N ILE A 156 12.97 8.28 0.42
CA ILE A 156 13.97 8.10 1.49
C ILE A 156 15.06 7.12 1.04
N THR A 157 14.66 5.96 0.50
CA THR A 157 15.58 4.91 0.04
C THR A 157 16.46 5.39 -1.12
N ALA A 158 15.92 6.21 -2.01
CA ALA A 158 16.68 6.85 -3.09
C ALA A 158 17.73 7.86 -2.57
N GLY A 159 17.50 8.48 -1.42
CA GLY A 159 18.45 9.37 -0.75
C GLY A 159 19.61 8.64 -0.05
N GLU A 160 19.43 7.36 0.30
CA GLU A 160 20.46 6.51 0.91
C GLU A 160 21.20 5.61 -0.11
N ALA A 161 20.79 5.64 -1.38
CA ALA A 161 21.45 4.90 -2.45
C ALA A 161 22.88 5.43 -2.67
N LYS A 162 23.86 4.52 -2.68
CA LYS A 162 25.30 4.83 -2.85
C LYS A 162 25.63 5.61 -4.14
N ASP A 163 24.74 5.64 -5.13
CA ASP A 163 24.91 6.38 -6.39
C ASP A 163 23.52 6.76 -6.98
N PRO A 164 22.92 7.90 -6.55
CA PRO A 164 21.56 8.28 -6.94
C PRO A 164 21.40 8.52 -8.44
N GLU A 165 22.44 9.07 -9.11
CA GLU A 165 22.40 9.41 -10.54
C GLU A 165 22.36 8.18 -11.47
N LYS A 166 22.89 7.03 -11.05
CA LYS A 166 22.86 5.78 -11.85
C LYS A 166 21.75 4.82 -11.45
N SER A 167 21.32 4.84 -10.19
CA SER A 167 20.39 3.84 -9.63
C SER A 167 18.93 4.19 -9.92
N ILE A 168 18.58 5.48 -9.93
CA ILE A 168 17.21 5.96 -10.14
C ILE A 168 16.71 5.75 -11.60
N PRO A 169 17.51 6.01 -12.67
CA PRO A 169 17.06 5.78 -14.05
C PRO A 169 16.91 4.29 -14.43
N ARG A 170 17.46 3.37 -13.62
CA ARG A 170 17.44 1.92 -13.85
C ARG A 170 16.33 1.18 -13.10
N ALA A 171 15.70 1.83 -12.12
CA ALA A 171 14.61 1.26 -11.31
C ALA A 171 13.22 1.58 -11.88
N HIS A 172 13.16 2.16 -13.09
CA HIS A 172 11.93 2.48 -13.81
C HIS A 172 11.61 1.45 -14.89
#